data_AF-A0A9P6SHY9-F1
#
_entry.id   AF-A0A9P6SHY9-F1
#
_cell.length_a   1.000
_cell.length_b   1.000
_cell.length_c   1.000
_cell.angle_alpha   90.00
_cell.angle_beta   90.00
_cell.angle_gamma   90.00
#
_symmetry.space_group_name_H-M   'P 1'
#
loop_
_entity.id
_entity.type
_entity.pdbx_description
1 polymer ?
#
loop_
_entity_poly.entity_id
_entity_poly.type
_entity_poly.pdbx_seq_one_letter_code
_entity_poly.pdbx_strand_id
1 'polypeptide(L)'
;MNKYGRQSGPRYSASANKAKAPATQQCQKCLEFGHYTYECTAERVYTARPSRTQQLKKPIKRMEVEVPEEFLPKNRQGLAAKILKDKEDERKKKSKKSSRSDADGLLSMHIRIVFEQWKQEQQE
;
A
#
# COMPACT_ATOMS: atom_id res chain seq x y z
N MET A 1 30.06 23.15 -7.38
CA MET A 1 28.76 23.29 -6.69
C MET A 1 28.93 23.09 -5.19
N ASN A 2 29.00 24.15 -4.38
CA ASN A 2 28.88 24.07 -2.93
C ASN A 2 27.52 24.68 -2.52
N LYS A 3 26.48 23.84 -2.41
CA LYS A 3 25.07 24.26 -2.22
C LYS A 3 24.61 24.41 -0.77
N TYR A 4 25.52 24.43 0.21
CA TYR A 4 25.16 24.56 1.63
C TYR A 4 25.85 25.77 2.26
N GLY A 5 25.27 26.95 2.01
CA GLY A 5 25.71 28.20 2.64
C GLY A 5 25.47 28.17 4.15
N ARG A 6 26.50 28.54 4.91
CA ARG A 6 26.41 28.75 6.37
C ARG A 6 25.59 30.01 6.65
N GLN A 7 24.28 29.86 6.81
CA GLN A 7 23.41 30.92 7.29
C GLN A 7 23.58 31.04 8.81
N SER A 8 24.45 31.95 9.24
CA SER A 8 24.51 32.39 10.64
C SER A 8 23.21 33.12 10.97
N GLY A 9 22.34 32.47 11.75
CA GLY A 9 21.05 33.02 12.16
C GLY A 9 21.12 34.25 13.08
N PRO A 10 19.97 34.87 13.39
CA PRO A 10 19.88 36.12 14.14
C PRO A 10 20.54 36.02 15.52
N ARG A 11 21.47 36.92 15.82
CA ARG A 11 22.06 37.08 17.16
C ARG A 11 21.14 37.98 17.97
N TYR A 12 20.31 37.38 18.82
CA TYR A 12 19.55 38.15 19.81
C TYR A 12 20.54 38.77 20.80
N SER A 13 20.47 40.09 20.97
CA SER A 13 21.27 40.82 21.96
C SER A 13 20.79 40.43 23.35
N ALA A 14 21.72 39.93 24.18
CA ALA A 14 21.46 39.53 25.55
C ALA A 14 21.31 40.78 26.43
N SER A 15 20.11 41.33 26.46
CA SER A 15 19.70 42.24 27.52
C SER A 15 18.27 41.89 27.93
N ALA A 16 18.16 40.96 28.87
CA ALA A 16 16.90 40.59 29.48
C ALA A 16 17.16 40.31 30.96
N ASN A 17 16.40 41.02 31.78
CA ASN A 17 16.33 40.94 33.23
C ASN A 17 16.48 39.50 33.75
N LYS A 18 17.17 39.33 34.90
CA LYS A 18 17.32 38.06 35.66
C LYS A 18 15.96 37.56 36.14
N ALA A 19 15.11 37.12 35.22
CA ALA A 19 13.91 36.37 35.54
C ALA A 19 14.34 34.96 35.97
N LYS A 20 13.73 34.45 37.03
CA LYS A 20 13.93 33.05 37.43
C LYS A 20 13.38 32.16 36.32
N ALA A 21 14.12 31.13 35.93
CA ALA A 21 13.67 30.21 34.89
C ALA A 21 12.32 29.58 35.29
N PRO A 22 11.33 29.55 34.39
CA PRO A 22 10.07 28.85 34.69
C PRO A 22 10.35 27.35 34.83
N ALA A 23 9.54 26.65 35.62
CA ALA A 23 9.72 25.22 35.90
C ALA A 23 9.68 24.33 34.64
N THR A 24 9.18 24.85 33.51
CA THR A 24 9.14 24.17 32.21
C THR A 24 10.42 24.33 31.40
N GLN A 25 11.34 25.23 31.78
CA GLN A 25 12.59 25.40 31.06
C GLN A 25 13.58 24.28 31.37
N GLN A 26 14.02 23.61 30.30
CA GLN A 26 15.01 22.54 30.34
C GLN A 26 16.38 23.07 29.93
N CYS A 27 17.38 22.82 30.77
CA CYS A 27 18.76 23.20 30.50
C CYS A 27 19.38 22.32 29.41
N GLN A 28 20.00 22.91 28.39
CA GLN A 28 20.65 22.16 27.30
C GLN A 28 21.97 21.46 27.72
N LYS A 29 22.55 21.83 28.87
CA LYS A 29 23.80 21.25 29.37
C LYS A 29 23.58 19.96 30.16
N CYS A 30 22.68 19.99 31.15
CA CYS A 30 22.44 18.87 32.06
C CYS A 30 21.10 18.16 31.82
N LEU A 31 20.22 18.72 30.96
CA LEU A 31 18.88 18.20 30.66
C LEU A 31 17.88 18.23 31.83
N GLU A 32 18.22 18.88 32.94
CA GLU A 32 17.32 19.12 34.08
C GLU A 32 16.47 20.40 33.91
N PHE A 33 15.39 20.49 34.68
CA PHE A 33 14.47 21.62 34.66
C PHE A 33 14.78 22.65 35.75
N GLY A 34 14.38 23.90 35.53
CA GLY A 34 14.34 24.93 36.59
C GLY A 34 15.51 25.93 36.60
N HIS A 35 16.40 25.89 35.61
CA HIS A 35 17.46 26.90 35.42
C HIS A 35 17.77 27.13 33.94
N TYR A 36 18.32 28.30 33.63
CA TYR A 36 18.82 28.59 32.30
C TYR A 36 20.22 28.00 32.07
N THR A 37 20.57 27.70 30.83
CA THR A 37 21.86 27.10 30.46
C THR A 37 23.09 27.89 30.95
N TYR A 38 22.95 29.22 31.14
CA TYR A 38 24.03 30.08 31.62
C TYR A 38 24.25 30.03 33.14
N GLU A 39 23.29 29.53 33.92
CA GLU A 39 23.39 29.35 35.39
C GLU A 39 23.72 27.90 35.77
N CYS A 40 23.86 27.01 34.78
CA CYS A 40 24.10 25.58 35.01
C CYS A 40 25.53 25.32 35.50
N THR A 41 25.64 24.82 36.73
CA THR A 41 26.90 24.39 37.37
C THR A 41 27.19 22.90 37.20
N ALA A 42 26.20 22.11 36.79
CA ALA A 42 26.35 20.68 36.56
C ALA A 42 27.26 20.38 35.35
N GLU A 43 27.93 19.23 35.41
CA GLU A 43 28.71 18.72 34.28
C GLU A 43 27.79 18.37 33.10
N ARG A 44 28.31 18.50 31.87
CA ARG A 44 27.54 18.17 30.66
C ARG A 44 27.26 16.67 30.63
N VAL A 45 25.99 16.31 30.79
CA VAL A 45 25.55 14.92 30.66
C VAL A 45 25.45 14.58 29.18
N TYR A 46 26.28 13.64 28.71
CA TYR A 46 26.16 13.12 27.35
C TYR A 46 25.25 11.88 27.35
N THR A 47 24.04 12.04 26.82
CA THR A 47 23.18 10.89 26.52
C THR A 47 23.52 10.39 25.12
N ALA A 48 24.06 9.18 25.03
CA ALA A 48 24.37 8.58 23.74
C ALA A 48 23.07 8.35 22.96
N ARG A 49 23.02 8.89 21.73
CA ARG A 49 21.90 8.62 20.83
C ARG A 49 21.89 7.13 20.48
N PRO A 50 20.76 6.42 20.64
CA PRO A 50 20.72 5.00 20.31
C PRO A 50 21.00 4.80 18.82
N SER A 51 21.86 3.83 18.50
CA SER A 51 22.22 3.53 17.12
C SER A 51 21.01 3.05 16.32
N ARG A 52 21.05 3.18 14.99
CA ARG A 52 19.97 2.69 14.11
C ARG A 52 19.66 1.20 14.36
N THR A 53 20.69 0.38 14.59
CA THR A 53 20.52 -1.04 14.91
C THR A 53 19.90 -1.25 16.29
N GLN A 54 20.24 -0.43 17.28
CA GLN A 54 19.62 -0.47 18.61
C GLN A 54 18.15 -0.05 18.59
N GLN A 55 17.78 0.86 17.69
CA GLN A 55 16.38 1.25 17.49
C GLN A 55 15.56 0.12 16.84
N LEU A 56 16.12 -0.56 15.83
CA LEU A 56 15.45 -1.66 15.13
C LEU A 56 15.27 -2.92 15.99
N LYS A 57 16.10 -3.10 17.02
CA LYS A 57 15.95 -4.19 18.00
C LYS A 57 14.74 -4.02 18.93
N LYS A 58 14.16 -2.83 19.02
CA LYS A 58 12.94 -2.62 19.80
C LYS A 58 11.77 -3.27 19.05
N PRO A 59 11.03 -4.21 19.66
CA PRO A 59 9.89 -4.82 19.01
C PRO A 59 8.87 -3.71 18.70
N ILE A 60 8.57 -3.52 17.41
CA ILE A 60 7.53 -2.58 16.99
C ILE A 60 6.22 -3.15 17.51
N LYS A 61 5.61 -2.47 18.48
CA LYS A 61 4.25 -2.78 18.92
C LYS A 61 3.36 -2.65 17.69
N ARG A 62 2.88 -3.78 17.17
CA ARG A 62 1.92 -3.78 16.06
C ARG A 62 0.72 -3.03 16.58
N MET A 63 0.50 -1.81 16.08
CA MET A 63 -0.77 -1.13 16.28
C MET A 63 -1.80 -2.02 15.60
N GLU A 64 -2.66 -2.64 16.40
CA GLU A 64 -3.86 -3.26 15.88
C GLU A 64 -4.69 -2.13 15.28
N VAL A 65 -4.63 -2.01 13.96
CA VAL A 65 -5.54 -1.16 13.23
C VAL A 65 -6.89 -1.84 13.37
N GLU A 66 -7.79 -1.26 14.18
CA GLU A 66 -9.20 -1.60 14.13
C GLU A 66 -9.69 -1.26 12.73
N VAL A 67 -9.69 -2.28 11.88
CA VAL A 67 -10.18 -2.16 10.51
C VAL A 67 -11.70 -1.98 10.62
N PRO A 68 -12.27 -0.83 10.19
CA PRO A 68 -13.72 -0.64 10.23
C PRO A 68 -14.43 -1.78 9.49
N GLU A 69 -15.60 -2.18 9.98
CA GLU A 69 -16.34 -3.35 9.49
C GLU A 69 -16.69 -3.27 7.99
N GLU A 70 -16.66 -2.08 7.39
CA GLU A 70 -16.81 -1.87 5.95
C GLU A 70 -15.63 -2.41 5.10
N PHE A 71 -14.44 -2.55 5.70
CA PHE A 71 -13.26 -3.12 5.05
C PHE A 71 -13.10 -4.61 5.34
N LEU A 72 -13.91 -5.17 6.24
CA LEU A 72 -13.99 -6.62 6.43
C LEU A 72 -14.77 -7.21 5.25
N PRO A 73 -14.22 -8.23 4.55
CA PRO A 73 -14.90 -8.81 3.41
C PRO A 73 -16.21 -9.49 3.88
N LYS A 74 -17.35 -8.85 3.63
CA LYS A 74 -18.70 -9.34 3.95
C LYS A 74 -18.97 -10.76 3.43
N ASN A 75 -18.25 -11.17 2.38
CA ASN A 75 -18.23 -12.54 1.86
C ASN A 75 -16.78 -13.06 1.78
N ARG A 76 -16.52 -14.28 2.29
CA ARG A 76 -15.21 -14.95 2.17
C ARG A 76 -14.72 -15.14 0.73
N GLN A 77 -15.64 -15.04 -0.23
CA GLN A 77 -15.35 -15.05 -1.66
C GLN A 77 -15.23 -13.62 -2.15
N GLY A 78 -14.01 -13.20 -2.47
CA GLY A 78 -13.73 -11.87 -3.02
C GLY A 78 -14.45 -11.61 -4.35
N LEU A 79 -14.40 -10.36 -4.80
CA LEU A 79 -15.01 -9.92 -6.07
C LEU A 79 -14.55 -10.75 -7.28
N ALA A 80 -13.33 -11.29 -7.24
CA ALA A 80 -12.78 -12.16 -8.28
C ALA A 80 -13.62 -13.41 -8.55
N ALA A 81 -14.19 -14.04 -7.51
CA ALA A 81 -15.02 -15.24 -7.68
C ALA A 81 -16.34 -14.94 -8.40
N LYS A 82 -16.92 -13.75 -8.16
CA LYS A 82 -18.14 -13.29 -8.84
C LYS A 82 -17.87 -13.04 -10.32
N ILE A 83 -16.79 -12.32 -10.63
CA ILE A 83 -16.39 -12.00 -12.01
C ILE A 83 -16.14 -13.26 -12.85
N LEU A 84 -15.52 -14.30 -12.25
CA LEU A 84 -15.28 -15.56 -12.94
C LEU A 84 -16.58 -16.30 -13.26
N LYS A 85 -17.51 -16.34 -12.31
CA LYS A 85 -18.82 -16.98 -12.48
C LYS A 85 -19.64 -16.30 -13.59
N ASP A 86 -19.71 -14.97 -13.57
CA ASP A 86 -20.45 -14.20 -14.58
C ASP A 86 -19.89 -14.44 -16.00
N LYS A 87 -18.56 -14.48 -16.14
CA LYS A 87 -17.90 -14.80 -17.43
C LYS A 87 -18.17 -16.22 -17.91
N GLU A 88 -18.28 -17.19 -17.00
CA GLU A 88 -18.60 -18.57 -17.36
C GLU A 88 -20.05 -18.71 -17.84
N ASP A 89 -20.98 -18.02 -17.17
CA ASP A 89 -22.39 -18.03 -17.55
C ASP A 89 -22.62 -17.34 -18.91
N GLU A 90 -21.89 -16.27 -19.22
CA GLU A 90 -21.91 -15.65 -20.55
C GLU A 90 -21.41 -16.61 -21.65
N ARG A 91 -20.35 -17.38 -21.38
CA ARG A 91 -19.88 -18.41 -22.32
C ARG A 91 -20.93 -19.49 -22.56
N LYS A 92 -21.62 -19.94 -21.50
CA LYS A 92 -22.69 -20.95 -21.59
C LYS A 92 -23.93 -20.43 -22.33
N LYS A 93 -24.27 -19.14 -22.19
CA LYS A 93 -25.36 -18.52 -22.97
C LYS A 93 -25.01 -18.43 -24.45
N LYS A 94 -23.77 -18.05 -24.78
CA LYS A 94 -23.30 -17.95 -26.16
C LYS A 94 -23.31 -19.31 -26.87
N SER A 95 -22.89 -20.38 -26.19
CA SER A 95 -22.91 -21.74 -26.77
C SER A 95 -24.33 -22.26 -27.02
N LYS A 96 -25.27 -21.96 -26.13
CA LYS A 96 -26.70 -22.31 -26.30
C LYS A 96 -27.38 -21.52 -27.41
N LYS A 97 -26.89 -20.30 -27.70
CA LYS A 97 -27.40 -19.48 -28.81
C LYS A 97 -26.88 -19.95 -30.16
N SER A 98 -25.63 -20.44 -30.25
CA SER A 98 -25.10 -21.01 -31.49
C SER A 98 -25.73 -22.36 -31.87
N SER A 99 -26.27 -23.12 -30.90
CA SER A 99 -26.95 -24.40 -31.18
C SER A 99 -28.44 -24.28 -31.51
N ARG A 100 -28.99 -23.06 -31.58
CA ARG A 100 -30.42 -22.77 -31.83
C ARG A 100 -30.67 -22.04 -33.16
N SER A 101 -29.64 -21.93 -34.00
CA SER A 101 -29.76 -21.41 -35.35
C SER A 101 -30.04 -22.58 -36.30
N ASP A 102 -31.32 -22.94 -36.44
CA ASP A 102 -31.84 -23.95 -37.36
C ASP A 102 -31.80 -23.50 -38.85
N ALA A 103 -30.72 -22.83 -39.26
CA ALA A 103 -30.39 -22.55 -40.66
C ALA A 103 -29.22 -23.41 -41.17
N ASP A 104 -28.51 -24.11 -40.28
CA ASP A 104 -27.30 -24.90 -40.57
C ASP A 104 -27.57 -26.40 -40.90
N GLY A 105 -28.83 -26.86 -40.79
CA GLY A 105 -29.19 -28.25 -41.08
C GLY A 105 -29.08 -28.61 -42.57
N LEU A 106 -29.48 -27.69 -43.45
CA LEU A 106 -29.44 -27.87 -44.91
C LEU A 106 -28.01 -27.84 -45.45
N LEU A 107 -27.16 -26.95 -44.93
CA LEU A 107 -25.75 -26.87 -45.30
C LEU A 107 -24.98 -28.12 -44.81
N SER A 108 -25.27 -28.61 -43.60
CA SER A 108 -24.69 -29.86 -43.09
C SER A 108 -25.11 -31.11 -43.89
N MET A 109 -26.33 -31.17 -44.43
CA MET A 109 -26.74 -32.27 -45.30
C MET A 109 -26.09 -32.16 -46.68
N HIS A 110 -26.02 -30.96 -47.27
CA HIS A 110 -25.38 -30.76 -48.57
C HIS A 110 -23.89 -31.09 -48.54
N ILE A 111 -23.17 -30.71 -47.47
CA ILE A 111 -21.75 -31.07 -47.29
C ILE A 111 -21.58 -32.60 -47.20
N ARG A 112 -22.47 -33.30 -46.50
CA ARG A 112 -22.45 -34.78 -46.45
C ARG A 112 -22.74 -35.42 -47.79
N ILE A 113 -23.72 -34.89 -48.53
CA ILE A 113 -24.08 -35.38 -49.87
C ILE A 113 -22.90 -35.18 -50.83
N VAL A 114 -22.31 -34.00 -50.85
CA VAL A 114 -21.14 -33.68 -51.69
C VAL A 114 -19.94 -34.56 -51.31
N PHE A 115 -19.72 -34.83 -50.02
CA PHE A 115 -18.61 -35.68 -49.57
C PHE A 115 -18.80 -37.16 -49.95
N GLU A 116 -20.02 -37.70 -49.84
CA GLU A 116 -20.35 -39.06 -50.29
C GLU A 116 -20.21 -39.20 -51.81
N GLN A 117 -20.65 -38.19 -52.56
CA GLN A 117 -20.58 -38.20 -54.02
C GLN A 117 -19.13 -38.14 -54.53
N TRP A 118 -18.29 -37.28 -53.94
CA TRP A 118 -16.85 -37.26 -54.21
C TRP A 118 -16.16 -38.59 -53.88
N LYS A 119 -16.59 -39.25 -52.80
CA LYS A 119 -16.01 -40.53 -52.37
C LYS A 119 -16.34 -41.66 -53.34
N GLN A 120 -17.51 -41.65 -53.97
CA GLN A 120 -17.87 -42.60 -55.04
C GLN A 120 -17.03 -42.38 -56.29
N GLU A 121 -16.74 -41.12 -56.64
CA GLU A 121 -15.94 -40.73 -57.81
C GLU A 121 -14.44 -41.12 -57.70
N GLN A 122 -13.95 -41.47 -56.52
CA GLN A 122 -12.58 -41.96 -56.29
C GLN A 122 -12.45 -43.49 -56.35
N GLN A 123 -13.57 -44.22 -56.50
CA GLN A 123 -13.58 -45.69 -56.58
C GLN A 123 -13.97 -46.23 -57.95
N GLU A 124 -14.37 -45.36 -58.89
CA GLU A 124 -14.38 -45.62 -60.33
C GLU A 124 -13.01 -45.23 -60.94
#